data_AF-A0A855XR90-F1
#
_entry.id   AF-A0A855XR90-F1
#
_cell.length_a   1.000
_cell.length_b   1.000
_cell.length_c   1.000
_cell.angle_alpha   90.00
_cell.angle_beta   90.00
_cell.angle_gamma   90.00
#
_symmetry.space_group_name_H-M   'P 1'
#
loop_
_entity.id
_entity.type
_entity.pdbx_description
1 polymer ?
#
loop_
_entity_poly.entity_id
_entity_poly.type
_entity_poly.pdbx_seq_one_letter_code
_entity_poly.pdbx_strand_id
1 'polypeptide(L)'
;MKKRKLYVLLERDGLVRDIITFPHEDYLEIELDYPIPDDVMSGYYMVIDNELVVDEERKTKVIESRIPYDYEPLKKSITELDKENRFLKLQNKTLGDHADFQDSVLLEIIQKIYE
;
A
#
# COMPACT_ATOMS: atom_id res chain seq x y z
N MET A 1 3.50 24.10 20.86
CA MET A 1 3.92 23.56 19.56
C MET A 1 4.41 24.73 18.69
N LYS A 2 5.13 24.50 17.58
CA LYS A 2 5.49 25.59 16.66
C LYS A 2 4.45 25.62 15.56
N LYS A 3 3.80 26.78 15.37
CA LYS A 3 2.93 26.99 14.22
C LYS A 3 3.76 27.06 12.94
N ARG A 4 3.26 26.45 11.87
CA ARG A 4 3.85 26.44 10.53
C ARG A 4 2.76 26.73 9.52
N LYS A 5 3.13 27.45 8.45
CA LYS A 5 2.28 27.63 7.29
C LYS A 5 2.09 26.30 6.58
N LEU A 6 0.84 25.90 6.45
CA LEU A 6 0.38 24.73 5.72
C LEU A 6 -0.72 25.15 4.76
N TYR A 7 -0.97 24.31 3.77
CA TYR A 7 -1.96 24.56 2.74
C TYR A 7 -2.99 23.44 2.83
N VAL A 8 -4.25 23.79 3.03
CA VAL A 8 -5.31 22.83 3.33
C VAL A 8 -6.42 22.92 2.29
N LEU A 9 -6.80 21.77 1.76
CA LEU A 9 -7.97 21.63 0.90
C LEU A 9 -9.17 21.28 1.77
N LEU A 10 -10.22 22.09 1.67
CA LEU A 10 -11.46 21.90 2.42
C LEU A 10 -12.58 21.42 1.49
N GLU A 11 -13.48 20.59 2.03
CA GLU A 11 -14.78 20.32 1.39
C GLU A 11 -15.78 21.45 1.66
N ARG A 12 -16.95 21.38 1.01
CA ARG A 12 -18.00 22.43 1.08
C ARG A 12 -18.52 22.70 2.49
N ASP A 13 -18.38 21.74 3.39
CA ASP A 13 -18.81 21.79 4.78
C ASP A 13 -17.68 22.12 5.77
N GLY A 14 -16.49 22.47 5.27
CA GLY A 14 -15.33 22.84 6.10
C GLY A 14 -14.52 21.64 6.60
N LEU A 15 -14.80 20.42 6.12
CA LEU A 15 -13.95 19.27 6.38
C LEU A 15 -12.60 19.38 5.70
N VAL A 16 -11.55 18.96 6.40
CA VAL A 16 -10.22 18.75 5.82
C VAL A 16 -10.26 17.54 4.89
N ARG A 17 -9.94 17.79 3.62
CA ARG A 17 -9.75 16.76 2.61
C ARG A 17 -8.28 16.39 2.42
N ASP A 18 -7.40 17.40 2.40
CA ASP A 18 -5.97 17.21 2.21
C ASP A 18 -5.15 18.33 2.88
N ILE A 19 -3.90 18.04 3.24
CA ILE A 19 -2.95 19.01 3.81
C ILE A 19 -1.58 18.83 3.16
N ILE A 20 -1.05 19.91 2.58
CA ILE A 20 0.28 19.94 1.94
C ILE A 20 1.15 21.05 2.58
N THR A 21 2.46 20.96 2.33
CA THR A 21 3.46 21.88 2.94
C THR A 21 3.97 22.95 1.97
N PHE A 22 3.39 23.03 0.77
CA PHE A 22 3.76 23.97 -0.29
C PHE A 22 2.51 24.61 -0.90
N PRO A 23 2.62 25.85 -1.43
CA PRO A 23 1.46 26.56 -1.96
C PRO A 23 0.86 25.88 -3.19
N HIS A 24 -0.47 25.85 -3.26
CA HIS A 24 -1.25 25.37 -4.39
C HIS A 24 -2.52 26.20 -4.54
N GLU A 25 -2.99 26.42 -5.77
CA GLU A 25 -4.10 27.34 -6.07
C GLU A 25 -5.43 26.95 -5.41
N ASP A 26 -5.73 25.65 -5.34
CA ASP A 26 -6.95 25.13 -4.73
C ASP A 26 -6.89 25.03 -3.18
N TYR A 27 -5.75 25.36 -2.56
CA TYR A 27 -5.53 25.15 -1.14
C TYR A 27 -5.51 26.47 -0.37
N LEU A 28 -6.15 26.45 0.80
CA LEU A 28 -6.16 27.58 1.72
C LEU A 28 -4.87 27.59 2.55
N GLU A 29 -4.13 28.70 2.53
CA GLU A 29 -2.99 28.92 3.43
C GLU A 29 -3.49 29.17 4.85
N ILE A 30 -3.06 28.34 5.80
CA ILE A 30 -3.35 28.49 7.24
C ILE A 30 -2.12 28.21 8.10
N GLU A 31 -2.09 28.78 9.30
CA GLU A 31 -1.03 28.50 10.28
C GLU A 31 -1.53 27.47 11.31
N LEU A 32 -0.99 26.26 11.22
CA LEU A 32 -1.33 25.15 12.12
C LEU A 32 -0.13 24.73 12.96
N ASP A 33 -0.40 24.12 14.11
CA ASP A 33 0.63 23.49 14.93
C ASP A 33 1.30 22.32 14.21
N TYR A 34 2.63 22.24 14.34
CA TYR A 34 3.47 21.19 13.74
C TYR A 34 4.25 20.44 14.84
N PRO A 35 4.41 19.09 14.73
CA PRO A 35 3.88 18.22 13.68
C PRO A 35 2.35 18.07 13.73
N ILE A 36 1.76 17.87 12.56
CA ILE A 36 0.35 17.49 12.44
C ILE A 36 0.20 16.08 13.07
N PRO A 37 -0.86 15.79 13.83
CA PRO A 37 -1.11 14.43 14.30
C PRO A 37 -1.15 13.41 13.15
N ASP A 38 -0.55 12.24 13.34
CA ASP A 38 -0.48 11.17 12.32
C ASP A 38 -1.87 10.64 11.93
N ASP A 39 -2.87 10.87 12.78
CA ASP A 39 -4.25 10.47 12.61
C ASP A 39 -5.12 11.54 11.95
N VAL A 40 -4.56 12.67 11.47
CA VAL A 40 -5.28 13.62 10.62
C VAL A 40 -5.62 12.95 9.30
N MET A 41 -6.71 12.18 9.34
CA MET A 41 -7.33 11.54 8.20
C MET A 41 -8.40 12.48 7.65
N SER A 42 -8.49 12.53 6.33
CA SER A 42 -9.64 13.10 5.64
C SER A 42 -10.92 12.44 6.17
N GLY A 43 -11.93 13.24 6.53
CA GLY A 43 -13.29 12.75 6.81
C GLY A 43 -13.90 13.12 8.16
N TYR A 44 -13.13 13.61 9.12
CA TYR A 44 -13.68 14.09 10.41
C TYR A 44 -12.87 15.19 11.11
N TYR A 45 -11.82 15.73 10.48
CA TYR A 45 -11.15 16.95 10.95
C TYR A 45 -11.74 18.18 10.25
N MET A 46 -11.92 19.27 10.99
CA MET A 46 -12.37 20.57 10.51
C MET A 46 -11.32 21.63 10.85
N VAL A 47 -11.28 22.70 10.06
CA VAL A 47 -10.50 23.91 10.40
C VAL A 47 -11.45 24.94 11.00
N ILE A 48 -11.23 25.29 12.27
CA ILE A 48 -11.97 26.34 12.99
C ILE A 48 -10.94 27.25 13.63
N ASP A 49 -11.00 28.56 13.35
CA ASP A 49 -10.09 29.57 13.92
C ASP A 49 -8.58 29.25 13.77
N ASN A 50 -8.19 28.70 12.60
CA ASN A 50 -6.83 28.20 12.34
C ASN A 50 -6.36 27.10 13.30
N GLU A 51 -7.30 26.29 13.80
CA GLU A 51 -7.02 25.09 14.57
C GLU A 51 -7.70 23.87 13.93
N LEU A 52 -7.06 22.71 14.04
CA LEU A 52 -7.64 21.44 13.65
C LEU A 52 -8.53 20.93 14.78
N VAL A 53 -9.83 20.86 14.53
CA VAL A 53 -10.83 20.37 15.48
C VAL A 53 -11.41 19.07 14.96
N VAL A 54 -11.51 18.07 15.84
CA VAL A 54 -12.15 16.79 15.53
C VAL A 54 -13.67 16.95 15.64
N ASP A 55 -14.38 16.65 14.56
CA ASP A 55 -15.82 16.40 14.59
C ASP A 55 -16.04 14.98 15.14
N GLU A 56 -16.29 14.88 16.45
CA GLU A 56 -16.45 13.58 17.13
C GLU A 56 -17.68 12.79 16.64
N GLU A 57 -18.72 13.47 16.12
CA GLU A 57 -19.89 12.79 15.54
C GLU A 57 -19.51 12.11 14.22
N ARG A 58 -18.81 12.81 13.33
CA ARG A 58 -18.31 12.22 12.07
C ARG A 58 -17.26 11.15 12.34
N LYS A 59 -16.35 11.37 13.29
CA LYS A 59 -15.35 10.38 13.67
C LYS A 59 -16.02 9.08 14.13
N THR A 60 -17.05 9.19 14.97
CA THR A 60 -17.84 8.03 15.41
C THR A 60 -18.49 7.33 14.22
N LYS A 61 -19.17 8.06 13.32
CA LYS A 61 -19.76 7.48 12.10
C LYS A 61 -18.73 6.81 11.19
N VAL A 62 -17.56 7.41 11.01
CA VAL A 62 -16.46 6.85 10.20
C VAL A 62 -15.91 5.58 10.85
N ILE A 63 -15.74 5.57 12.17
CA ILE A 63 -15.28 4.38 12.91
C ILE A 63 -16.33 3.27 12.89
N GLU A 64 -17.61 3.59 13.08
CA GLU A 64 -18.70 2.61 13.08
C GLU A 64 -18.98 2.07 11.66
N SER A 65 -18.82 2.89 10.63
CA SER A 65 -18.98 2.49 9.23
C SER A 65 -17.77 1.72 8.69
N ARG A 66 -16.64 1.70 9.39
CA ARG A 66 -15.52 0.80 9.09
C ARG A 66 -15.96 -0.63 9.40
N ILE A 67 -16.54 -1.27 8.39
CA ILE A 67 -16.61 -2.73 8.32
C ILE A 67 -15.15 -3.19 8.34
N PRO A 68 -14.70 -3.94 9.36
CA PRO A 68 -13.39 -4.57 9.33
C PRO A 68 -13.31 -5.36 8.03
N TYR A 69 -12.36 -5.02 7.16
CA TYR A 69 -12.19 -5.77 5.94
C TYR A 69 -11.89 -7.22 6.34
N ASP A 70 -12.71 -8.17 5.89
CA ASP A 70 -12.45 -9.58 6.17
C ASP A 70 -11.23 -10.00 5.35
N TYR A 71 -10.10 -10.18 6.02
CA TYR A 71 -8.85 -10.58 5.41
C TYR A 71 -8.76 -12.10 5.20
N GLU A 72 -9.70 -12.90 5.70
CA GLU A 72 -9.66 -14.36 5.57
C GLU A 72 -9.72 -14.84 4.11
N PRO A 73 -10.58 -14.29 3.22
CA PRO A 73 -10.56 -14.62 1.79
C PRO A 73 -9.20 -14.32 1.14
N LEU A 74 -8.61 -13.16 1.45
CA LEU A 74 -7.32 -12.75 0.89
C LEU A 74 -6.19 -13.68 1.37
N LYS A 75 -6.19 -14.01 2.66
CA LYS A 75 -5.23 -14.93 3.27
C LYS A 75 -5.32 -16.33 2.67
N LYS A 76 -6.54 -16.80 2.39
CA LYS A 76 -6.77 -18.07 1.69
C LYS A 76 -6.19 -18.02 0.27
N SER A 77 -6.46 -16.97 -0.50
CA SER A 77 -5.90 -16.79 -1.85
C SER A 77 -4.37 -16.72 -1.84
N ILE A 78 -3.76 -16.01 -0.89
CA ILE A 78 -2.29 -15.97 -0.73
C ILE A 78 -1.75 -17.37 -0.48
N THR A 79 -2.39 -18.14 0.41
CA THR A 79 -1.97 -19.51 0.74
C THR A 79 -2.08 -20.45 -0.46
N GLU A 80 -3.12 -20.31 -1.28
CA GLU A 80 -3.31 -21.10 -2.50
C GLU A 80 -2.26 -20.75 -3.56
N LEU A 81 -2.04 -19.45 -3.80
CA LEU A 81 -1.01 -18.97 -4.72
C LEU A 81 0.39 -19.40 -4.30
N ASP A 82 0.71 -19.35 -3.00
CA ASP A 82 2.01 -19.81 -2.49
C ASP A 82 2.23 -21.31 -2.72
N LYS A 83 1.18 -22.13 -2.57
CA LYS A 83 1.24 -23.57 -2.86
C LYS A 83 1.49 -23.82 -4.35
N GLU A 84 0.74 -23.15 -5.21
CA GLU A 84 0.91 -23.25 -6.67
C GLU A 84 2.31 -22.82 -7.10
N ASN A 85 2.80 -21.70 -6.57
CA ASN A 85 4.12 -21.17 -6.90
C ASN A 85 5.25 -22.12 -6.45
N ARG A 86 5.11 -22.77 -5.28
CA ARG A 86 6.05 -23.82 -4.85
C ARG A 86 6.01 -25.04 -5.77
N PHE A 87 4.82 -25.47 -6.18
CA PHE A 87 4.66 -26.59 -7.11
C PHE A 87 5.32 -26.30 -8.46
N LEU A 88 5.04 -25.14 -9.05
CA LEU A 88 5.63 -24.72 -10.32
C LEU A 88 7.16 -24.60 -10.24
N LYS A 89 7.71 -24.10 -9.12
CA LYS A 89 9.16 -24.06 -8.90
C LYS A 89 9.79 -25.45 -8.88
N LEU A 90 9.14 -26.42 -8.24
CA LEU A 90 9.61 -27.81 -8.24
C LEU A 90 9.55 -28.40 -9.65
N GLN A 91 8.45 -28.17 -10.37
CA GLN A 91 8.28 -28.69 -11.72
C GLN A 91 9.31 -28.10 -12.70
N ASN A 92 9.57 -26.79 -12.63
CA ASN A 92 10.60 -26.14 -13.43
C ASN A 92 12.01 -26.64 -13.09
N LYS A 93 12.30 -26.91 -11.81
CA LYS A 93 13.57 -27.50 -11.42
C LYS A 93 13.75 -28.89 -12.03
N THR A 94 12.74 -29.76 -11.90
CA THR A 94 12.80 -31.12 -12.46
C THR A 94 12.98 -31.09 -13.99
N LEU A 95 12.31 -30.17 -14.70
CA LEU A 95 12.48 -30.01 -16.14
C LEU A 95 13.88 -29.52 -16.51
N GLY A 96 14.45 -28.59 -15.73
CA GLY A 96 15.84 -28.15 -15.89
C GLY A 96 16.84 -29.28 -15.68
N ASP A 97 16.71 -30.02 -14.56
CA ASP A 97 17.57 -31.16 -14.24
C ASP A 97 17.53 -32.24 -15.35
N HIS A 98 16.36 -32.45 -15.97
CA HIS A 98 16.21 -33.37 -17.11
C HIS A 98 16.88 -32.85 -18.39
N ALA A 99 16.79 -31.56 -18.68
CA ALA A 99 17.44 -30.96 -19.85
C ALA A 99 18.97 -31.04 -19.73
N ASP A 100 19.51 -30.67 -18.56
CA ASP A 100 20.95 -30.73 -18.28
C ASP A 100 21.49 -32.17 -18.41
N PHE A 101 20.70 -33.17 -17.97
CA PHE A 101 21.06 -34.57 -18.14
C PHE A 101 21.12 -34.99 -19.61
N GLN A 102 20.15 -34.58 -20.44
CA GLN A 102 20.13 -34.91 -21.87
C GLN A 102 21.31 -34.27 -22.61
N ASP A 103 21.63 -33.01 -22.30
CA ASP A 103 22.76 -32.30 -22.91
C ASP A 103 24.10 -32.96 -22.53
N SER A 104 24.25 -33.38 -21.28
CA SER A 104 25.43 -34.12 -20.81
C SER A 104 25.64 -35.44 -21.55
N VAL A 105 24.57 -36.23 -21.73
CA VAL A 105 24.63 -37.50 -22.46
C VAL A 105 24.97 -37.27 -23.94
N LEU A 106 24.39 -36.24 -24.57
CA LEU A 106 24.68 -35.90 -25.96
C LEU A 106 26.15 -35.51 -26.16
N LEU A 107 26.71 -34.72 -25.25
CA LEU A 107 28.13 -34.36 -25.27
C LEU A 107 29.04 -35.59 -25.17
N GLU A 108 28.72 -36.52 -24.27
CA GLU A 108 29.50 -37.77 -24.12
C GLU A 108 29.44 -38.64 -25.39
N ILE A 109 28.27 -38.73 -26.03
CA ILE A 109 28.10 -39.47 -27.30
C ILE A 109 28.92 -38.81 -28.42
N ILE A 110 28.82 -37.48 -28.55
CA ILE A 110 29.58 -36.74 -29.55
C ILE A 110 31.08 -36.97 -29.35
N GLN A 111 31.58 -36.88 -28.12
CA GLN A 111 33.00 -37.08 -27.83
C GLN A 111 33.47 -38.49 -28.24
N LYS A 112 32.68 -39.54 -27.95
CA LYS A 112 32.97 -40.92 -28.38
C LYS A 112 32.95 -41.15 -29.90
N ILE A 113 32.29 -40.29 -30.67
CA ILE A 113 32.25 -40.39 -32.14
C ILE A 113 33.49 -39.76 -32.79
N TYR A 114 34.11 -38.77 -32.14
CA TYR A 114 35.24 -38.00 -32.68
C TYR A 114 36.62 -38.42 -32.10
N GLU A 115 36.66 -39.38 -31.18
CA GLU A 115 37.86 -40.08 -30.69
C GLU A 115 38.08 -41.42 -31.40
#